data_AF-A0A9W9AAB0-F1
#
_entry.id   AF-A0A9W9AAB0-F1
#
_cell.length_a   1.000
_cell.length_b   1.000
_cell.length_c   1.000
_cell.angle_alpha   90.00
_cell.angle_beta   90.00
_cell.angle_gamma   90.00
#
_symmetry.space_group_name_H-M   'P 1'
#
loop_
_entity.id
_entity.type
_entity.pdbx_description
1 polymer ?
#
loop_
_entity_poly.entity_id
_entity_poly.type
_entity_poly.pdbx_seq_one_letter_code
_entity_poly.pdbx_strand_id
1 'polypeptide(L)'
;MGLTGLARWINAPPDGLLAIKKNIQENHNGSLKGPWNLAVKSFRSTLAQTPGIHLPSERTMFTLQMYDNVFVLLEDPLAPTRADVVQAIADKAAPPNFHPSHYRSTFLTLNPPGALEQLLAQLKARWVPVRQTSTTTAQRSQTSGHQLLIEGSVFGIGSDWLVRAGIVSMTGGEMKGMLLEAEYLPLPGLNVGPAADGTSELLSNLLTSVLPNVPDAKTVAVTISEAQWDDVLWDREEEEKAEKEVAQAKERETNGEDDDVFVYGVEDIPLKRRGDWTGVDRDRRSAFLIIGALKSEGIL
;
A
#
# COMPACT_ATOMS: atom_id res chain seq x y z
N MET A 1 -0.56 -16.53 -3.60
CA MET A 1 -0.67 -15.11 -4.00
C MET A 1 -2.15 -14.73 -4.07
N GLY A 2 -2.60 -13.88 -3.14
CA GLY A 2 -3.92 -13.22 -3.27
C GLY A 2 -3.85 -12.12 -4.32
N LEU A 3 -4.96 -11.88 -5.02
CA LEU A 3 -5.02 -10.96 -6.16
C LEU A 3 -5.94 -9.79 -5.81
N THR A 4 -5.42 -8.56 -5.81
CA THR A 4 -6.16 -7.35 -5.41
C THR A 4 -6.25 -6.38 -6.57
N GLY A 5 -7.45 -5.83 -6.80
CA GLY A 5 -7.73 -4.79 -7.78
C GLY A 5 -8.38 -3.60 -7.09
N LEU A 6 -8.04 -2.39 -7.54
CA LEU A 6 -8.54 -1.15 -6.99
C LEU A 6 -9.23 -0.34 -8.09
N ALA A 7 -10.37 0.27 -7.79
CA ALA A 7 -11.07 1.18 -8.67
C ALA A 7 -11.48 2.44 -7.92
N ARG A 8 -11.42 3.57 -8.63
CA ARG A 8 -11.86 4.89 -8.17
C ARG A 8 -13.10 5.30 -8.92
N TRP A 9 -14.14 5.69 -8.20
CA TRP A 9 -15.33 6.33 -8.77
C TRP A 9 -15.33 7.80 -8.37
N ILE A 10 -14.80 8.65 -9.25
CA ILE A 10 -14.40 10.03 -8.93
C ILE A 10 -15.62 10.91 -8.65
N ASN A 11 -16.68 10.77 -9.46
CA ASN A 11 -17.92 11.53 -9.34
C ASN A 11 -19.04 10.73 -8.67
N ALA A 12 -18.70 9.83 -7.75
CA ALA A 12 -19.69 9.06 -7.01
C ALA A 12 -20.66 9.99 -6.26
N PRO A 13 -21.98 9.73 -6.32
CA PRO A 13 -22.94 10.52 -5.58
C PRO A 13 -22.88 10.19 -4.07
N PRO A 14 -23.45 11.04 -3.19
CA PRO A 14 -23.41 10.82 -1.74
C PRO A 14 -24.00 9.48 -1.27
N ASP A 15 -24.96 8.94 -2.04
CA ASP A 15 -25.61 7.65 -1.82
C ASP A 15 -24.93 6.50 -2.57
N GLY A 16 -23.78 6.73 -3.22
CA GLY A 16 -23.07 5.73 -4.02
C GLY A 16 -22.72 4.46 -3.24
N LEU A 17 -22.39 4.59 -1.94
CA LEU A 17 -22.14 3.44 -1.07
C LEU A 17 -23.39 2.59 -0.82
N LEU A 18 -24.56 3.23 -0.70
CA LEU A 18 -25.82 2.53 -0.59
C LEU A 18 -26.14 1.78 -1.89
N ALA A 19 -25.90 2.41 -3.03
CA ALA A 19 -26.10 1.80 -4.34
C ALA A 19 -25.19 0.57 -4.56
N ILE A 20 -23.91 0.66 -4.20
CA ILE A 20 -22.97 -0.46 -4.25
C ILE A 20 -23.40 -1.58 -3.31
N LYS A 21 -23.74 -1.24 -2.05
CA LYS A 21 -24.25 -2.22 -1.08
C LYS A 21 -25.44 -2.98 -1.63
N LYS A 22 -26.44 -2.27 -2.16
CA LYS A 22 -27.64 -2.85 -2.75
C LYS A 22 -27.29 -3.78 -3.93
N ASN A 23 -26.44 -3.32 -4.84
CA ASN A 23 -25.99 -4.11 -6.00
C ASN A 23 -25.29 -5.41 -5.57
N ILE A 24 -24.37 -5.33 -4.60
CA ILE A 24 -23.66 -6.49 -4.06
C ILE A 24 -24.65 -7.49 -3.42
N GLN A 25 -25.62 -7.01 -2.65
CA GLN A 25 -26.58 -7.86 -1.95
C GLN A 25 -27.58 -8.53 -2.91
N GLU A 26 -28.12 -7.77 -3.86
CA GLU A 26 -29.20 -8.22 -4.73
C GLU A 26 -28.69 -9.00 -5.94
N ASN A 27 -27.58 -8.57 -6.56
CA ASN A 27 -27.10 -9.16 -7.82
C ASN A 27 -25.93 -10.12 -7.65
N HIS A 28 -25.16 -9.98 -6.56
CA HIS A 28 -23.95 -10.79 -6.32
C HIS A 28 -24.08 -11.73 -5.11
N ASN A 29 -25.24 -11.79 -4.46
CA ASN A 29 -25.48 -12.57 -3.23
C ASN A 29 -24.44 -12.27 -2.14
N GLY A 30 -23.94 -11.04 -2.08
CA GLY A 30 -22.92 -10.64 -1.12
C GLY A 30 -23.47 -10.38 0.27
N SER A 31 -22.64 -10.58 1.28
CA SER A 31 -22.95 -10.37 2.70
C SER A 31 -22.07 -9.29 3.30
N LEU A 32 -22.62 -8.43 4.15
CA LEU A 32 -21.84 -7.42 4.89
C LEU A 32 -20.97 -8.13 5.94
N LYS A 33 -19.67 -7.82 5.95
CA LYS A 33 -18.69 -8.38 6.89
C LYS A 33 -18.28 -7.41 7.98
N GLY A 34 -18.28 -6.10 7.72
CA GLY A 34 -17.92 -5.09 8.71
C GLY A 34 -17.60 -3.73 8.12
N PRO A 35 -17.16 -2.77 8.95
CA PRO A 35 -16.74 -1.46 8.49
C PRO A 35 -15.37 -1.51 7.81
N TRP A 36 -15.14 -0.57 6.89
CA TRP A 36 -13.83 -0.31 6.30
C TRP A 36 -13.48 1.16 6.52
N ASN A 37 -12.57 1.41 7.47
CA ASN A 37 -12.19 2.76 7.88
C ASN A 37 -10.69 2.93 7.69
N LEU A 38 -10.30 3.88 6.84
CA LEU A 38 -8.91 4.23 6.61
C LEU A 38 -8.71 5.71 6.83
N ALA A 39 -7.50 6.08 7.22
CA ALA A 39 -7.16 7.47 7.46
C ALA A 39 -5.79 7.80 6.85
N VAL A 40 -5.73 8.82 6.02
CA VAL A 40 -4.52 9.17 5.25
C VAL A 40 -3.98 10.53 5.67
N LYS A 41 -2.66 10.66 5.78
CA LYS A 41 -1.96 11.93 6.03
C LYS A 41 -0.81 12.11 5.04
N SER A 42 -0.62 13.34 4.57
CA SER A 42 0.57 13.73 3.81
C SER A 42 1.48 14.61 4.68
N PHE A 43 2.79 14.44 4.52
CA PHE A 43 3.84 15.22 5.16
C PHE A 43 4.85 15.66 4.11
N ARG A 44 5.43 16.84 4.29
CA ARG A 44 6.55 17.34 3.49
C ARG A 44 7.75 17.67 4.37
N SER A 45 8.95 17.48 3.84
CA SER A 45 10.17 17.86 4.54
C SER A 45 10.44 19.35 4.39
N THR A 46 10.77 20.02 5.50
CA THR A 46 11.18 21.44 5.49
C THR A 46 12.70 21.63 5.44
N LEU A 47 13.46 20.59 5.06
CA LEU A 47 14.92 20.68 4.94
C LEU A 47 15.36 21.73 3.90
N ALA A 48 14.62 21.87 2.80
CA ALA A 48 14.89 22.86 1.75
C ALA A 48 14.71 24.32 2.21
N GLN A 49 14.04 24.55 3.34
CA GLN A 49 13.81 25.89 3.90
C GLN A 49 14.90 26.31 4.88
N THR A 50 15.95 25.49 5.05
CA THR A 50 17.09 25.82 5.91
C THR A 50 17.96 26.86 5.24
N PRO A 51 18.26 28.00 5.89
CA PRO A 51 19.19 28.97 5.35
C PRO A 51 20.53 28.30 4.99
N GLY A 52 20.99 28.49 3.75
CA GLY A 52 22.25 27.93 3.24
C GLY A 52 22.16 26.51 2.65
N ILE A 53 20.98 25.87 2.65
CA ILE A 53 20.77 24.56 2.01
C ILE A 53 19.77 24.72 0.87
N HIS A 54 20.24 24.64 -0.37
CA HIS A 54 19.39 24.64 -1.55
C HIS A 54 19.18 23.20 -2.02
N LEU A 55 18.14 22.55 -1.52
CA LEU A 55 17.69 21.26 -2.07
C LEU A 55 16.74 21.51 -3.24
N PRO A 56 16.98 20.90 -4.42
CA PRO A 56 16.18 21.15 -5.61
C PRO A 56 14.78 20.52 -5.56
N SER A 57 14.54 19.58 -4.63
CA SER A 57 13.27 18.86 -4.52
C SER A 57 12.99 18.47 -3.07
N GLU A 58 11.75 18.66 -2.62
CA GLU A 58 11.31 18.32 -1.26
C GLU A 58 10.97 16.83 -1.15
N ARG A 59 11.35 16.20 -0.03
CA ARG A 59 10.93 14.84 0.31
C ARG A 59 9.47 14.84 0.75
N THR A 60 8.74 13.80 0.38
CA THR A 60 7.34 13.60 0.78
C THR A 60 7.16 12.31 1.57
N MET A 61 6.17 12.28 2.44
CA MET A 61 5.82 11.11 3.22
C MET A 61 4.31 11.01 3.34
N PHE A 62 3.76 9.87 2.99
CA PHE A 62 2.33 9.57 3.07
C PHE A 62 2.12 8.47 4.10
N THR A 63 1.11 8.60 4.94
CA THR A 63 0.74 7.57 5.90
C THR A 63 -0.69 7.14 5.66
N LEU A 64 -0.94 5.83 5.66
CA LEU A 64 -2.26 5.24 5.62
C LEU A 64 -2.43 4.36 6.85
N GLN A 65 -3.34 4.77 7.73
CA GLN A 65 -3.75 3.99 8.87
C GLN A 65 -4.87 3.02 8.46
N MET A 66 -4.65 1.75 8.74
CA MET A 66 -5.60 0.67 8.52
C MET A 66 -5.58 -0.24 9.75
N TYR A 67 -6.70 -0.27 10.48
CA TYR A 67 -6.80 -0.96 11.76
C TYR A 67 -5.70 -0.50 12.75
N ASP A 68 -4.89 -1.44 13.24
CA ASP A 68 -3.80 -1.19 14.19
C ASP A 68 -2.45 -0.86 13.51
N ASN A 69 -2.40 -0.90 12.18
CA ASN A 69 -1.18 -0.68 11.43
C ASN A 69 -1.20 0.68 10.71
N VAL A 70 -0.03 1.29 10.60
CA VAL A 70 0.20 2.49 9.79
C VAL A 70 1.24 2.15 8.73
N PHE A 71 0.83 2.27 7.48
CA PHE A 71 1.70 2.10 6.33
C PHE A 71 2.25 3.44 5.89
N VAL A 72 3.56 3.55 5.73
CA VAL A 72 4.25 4.82 5.48
C VAL A 72 5.01 4.71 4.17
N LEU A 73 4.63 5.51 3.17
CA LEU A 73 5.37 5.69 1.94
C LEU A 73 6.22 6.95 2.04
N LEU A 74 7.53 6.79 2.09
CA LEU A 74 8.49 7.90 2.04
C LEU A 74 9.09 7.96 0.64
N GLU A 75 9.14 9.18 0.09
CA GLU A 75 9.76 9.44 -1.21
C GLU A 75 10.88 10.48 -1.07
N ASP A 76 12.10 10.08 -1.43
CA ASP A 76 13.25 10.95 -1.61
C ASP A 76 13.60 11.05 -3.11
N PRO A 77 13.22 12.15 -3.80
CA PRO A 77 13.54 12.34 -5.22
C PRO A 77 15.05 12.39 -5.52
N LEU A 78 15.90 12.62 -4.51
CA LEU A 78 17.35 12.68 -4.66
C LEU A 78 18.03 11.31 -4.54
N ALA A 79 17.32 10.30 -4.03
CA ALA A 79 17.82 8.95 -3.96
C ALA A 79 17.63 8.22 -5.31
N PRO A 80 18.54 7.30 -5.67
CA PRO A 80 18.41 6.52 -6.88
C PRO A 80 17.24 5.54 -6.78
N THR A 81 16.67 5.17 -7.92
CA THR A 81 15.80 3.98 -8.01
C THR A 81 16.65 2.72 -8.08
N ARG A 82 16.03 1.54 -7.90
CA ARG A 82 16.75 0.27 -8.08
C ARG A 82 17.20 0.08 -9.52
N ALA A 83 16.35 0.43 -10.47
CA ALA A 83 16.69 0.41 -11.88
C ALA A 83 17.95 1.26 -12.16
N ASP A 84 18.05 2.45 -11.55
CA ASP A 84 19.23 3.31 -11.69
C ASP A 84 20.50 2.64 -11.13
N VAL A 85 20.40 1.95 -9.99
CA VAL A 85 21.54 1.25 -9.38
C VAL A 85 21.98 0.06 -10.21
N VAL A 86 21.03 -0.78 -10.65
CA VAL A 86 21.30 -1.94 -11.51
C VAL A 86 21.94 -1.49 -12.82
N GLN A 87 21.42 -0.42 -13.43
CA GLN A 87 21.96 0.15 -14.66
C GLN A 87 23.36 0.72 -14.43
N ALA A 88 23.60 1.46 -13.35
CA ALA A 88 24.92 2.01 -13.03
C ALA A 88 25.98 0.92 -12.80
N ILE A 89 25.60 -0.22 -12.22
CA ILE A 89 26.49 -1.38 -12.07
C ILE A 89 26.75 -2.04 -13.43
N ALA A 90 25.71 -2.22 -14.25
CA ALA A 90 25.82 -2.80 -15.60
C ALA A 90 26.73 -1.95 -16.51
N ASP A 91 26.60 -0.63 -16.44
CA ASP A 91 27.40 0.34 -17.18
C ASP A 91 28.80 0.57 -16.58
N LYS A 92 29.13 -0.11 -15.47
CA LYS A 92 30.38 0.05 -14.70
C LYS A 92 30.63 1.47 -14.21
N ALA A 93 29.58 2.29 -14.12
CA ALA A 93 29.60 3.61 -13.51
C ALA A 93 29.64 3.54 -11.97
N ALA A 94 29.17 2.41 -11.41
CA ALA A 94 29.24 2.09 -9.99
C ALA A 94 29.95 0.73 -9.77
N PRO A 95 30.63 0.53 -8.63
CA PRO A 95 31.22 -0.76 -8.29
C PRO A 95 30.11 -1.83 -8.09
N PRO A 96 30.40 -3.13 -8.32
CA PRO A 96 29.41 -4.20 -8.15
C PRO A 96 28.77 -4.28 -6.78
N ASN A 97 29.48 -3.82 -5.73
CA ASN A 97 29.01 -3.80 -4.35
C ASN A 97 28.48 -2.41 -3.94
N PHE A 98 28.05 -1.60 -4.91
CA PHE A 98 27.46 -0.30 -4.62
C PHE A 98 26.05 -0.48 -4.04
N HIS A 99 25.87 -0.04 -2.79
CA HIS A 99 24.56 0.02 -2.15
C HIS A 99 24.32 1.46 -1.67
N PRO A 100 23.25 2.13 -2.16
CA PRO A 100 22.91 3.45 -1.65
C PRO A 100 22.45 3.37 -0.19
N SER A 101 22.51 4.49 0.53
CA SER A 101 22.00 4.53 1.92
C SER A 101 20.50 4.27 2.00
N HIS A 102 19.76 4.63 0.95
CA HIS A 102 18.35 4.32 0.73
C HIS A 102 17.99 4.51 -0.74
N TYR A 103 16.85 3.95 -1.15
CA TYR A 103 16.27 4.16 -2.47
C TYR A 103 15.23 5.28 -2.46
N ARG A 104 14.86 5.73 -3.66
CA ARG A 104 13.84 6.76 -3.89
C ARG A 104 12.55 6.54 -3.10
N SER A 105 12.05 5.32 -3.09
CA SER A 105 10.80 4.97 -2.40
C SER A 105 11.11 3.99 -1.30
N THR A 106 10.59 4.24 -0.10
CA THR A 106 10.69 3.33 1.04
C THR A 106 9.30 3.17 1.65
N PHE A 107 8.88 1.92 1.88
CA PHE A 107 7.54 1.64 2.42
C PHE A 107 7.62 0.84 3.71
N LEU A 108 7.21 1.48 4.81
CA LEU A 108 7.37 0.96 6.16
C LEU A 108 6.01 0.60 6.75
N THR A 109 5.98 -0.42 7.60
CA THR A 109 4.81 -0.73 8.42
C THR A 109 5.14 -0.41 9.88
N LEU A 110 4.30 0.40 10.51
CA LEU A 110 4.46 0.85 11.89
C LEU A 110 3.23 0.47 12.72
N ASN A 111 3.47 0.18 14.00
CA ASN A 111 2.44 -0.10 15.01
C ASN A 111 2.99 0.37 16.38
N PRO A 112 2.21 1.06 17.23
CA PRO A 112 0.80 1.42 17.08
C PRO A 112 0.57 2.72 16.30
N PRO A 113 -0.70 3.03 15.94
CA PRO A 113 -1.04 4.31 15.32
C PRO A 113 -0.62 5.50 16.20
N GLY A 114 -0.05 6.53 15.59
CA GLY A 114 0.46 7.72 16.29
C GLY A 114 1.92 7.62 16.75
N ALA A 115 2.54 6.44 16.70
CA ALA A 115 3.95 6.26 17.10
C ALA A 115 4.90 7.07 16.21
N LEU A 116 4.62 7.17 14.90
CA LEU A 116 5.41 7.98 13.98
C LEU A 116 5.39 9.45 14.36
N GLU A 117 4.21 10.02 14.61
CA GLU A 117 4.07 11.43 14.98
C GLU A 117 4.76 11.74 16.31
N GLN A 118 4.68 10.81 17.28
CA GLN A 118 5.42 10.93 18.53
C GLN A 118 6.93 10.92 18.29
N LEU A 119 7.44 10.00 17.46
CA LEU A 119 8.85 9.93 17.10
C LEU A 119 9.32 11.21 16.39
N LEU A 120 8.55 11.69 15.40
CA LEU A 120 8.85 12.93 14.68
C LEU A 120 8.90 14.13 15.63
N ALA A 121 7.98 14.20 16.60
CA ALA A 121 7.98 15.25 17.62
C ALA A 121 9.19 15.16 18.56
N GLN A 122 9.52 13.96 19.04
CA GLN A 122 10.66 13.71 19.93
C GLN A 122 12.00 14.06 19.27
N LEU A 123 12.18 13.67 18.01
CA LEU A 123 13.37 13.98 17.22
C LEU A 123 13.42 15.44 16.75
N LYS A 124 12.36 16.22 16.99
CA LYS A 124 12.16 17.55 16.39
C LYS A 124 12.39 17.50 14.88
N ALA A 125 11.91 16.42 14.26
CA ALA A 125 12.12 16.13 12.86
C ALA A 125 11.44 17.21 12.00
N ARG A 126 12.07 17.55 10.88
CA ARG A 126 11.62 18.60 9.96
C ARG A 126 10.59 18.09 8.97
N TRP A 127 9.52 17.51 9.50
CA TRP A 127 8.37 17.04 8.74
C TRP A 127 7.14 17.82 9.16
N VAL A 128 6.47 18.42 8.20
CA VAL A 128 5.26 19.21 8.45
C VAL A 128 4.09 18.57 7.72
N PRO A 129 2.96 18.31 8.40
CA PRO A 129 1.75 17.85 7.73
C PRO A 129 1.33 18.82 6.63
N VAL A 130 1.03 18.30 5.45
CA VAL A 130 0.50 19.09 4.34
C VAL A 130 -0.96 19.38 4.65
N ARG A 131 -1.27 20.64 4.96
CA ARG A 131 -2.66 21.10 5.02
C ARG A 131 -3.09 21.40 3.59
N GLN A 132 -4.12 20.72 3.10
CA GLN A 132 -4.79 21.20 1.90
C GLN A 132 -5.45 22.54 2.22
N THR A 133 -5.06 23.55 1.46
CA THR A 133 -5.57 24.92 1.59
C THR A 133 -7.01 24.96 1.07
N SER A 134 -7.97 24.60 1.91
CA SER A 134 -9.33 25.11 1.76
C SER A 134 -9.30 26.60 2.06
N THR A 135 -9.77 27.40 1.11
CA THR A 135 -9.80 28.86 1.15
C THR A 135 -10.82 29.38 2.15
N THR A 136 -10.57 29.21 3.45
CA THR A 136 -11.33 29.89 4.50
C THR A 136 -10.51 29.98 5.79
N THR A 137 -10.29 31.20 6.22
CA THR A 137 -9.65 31.61 7.47
C THR A 137 -10.27 30.93 8.70
N ALA A 138 -9.51 30.09 9.42
CA ALA A 138 -9.77 29.79 10.84
C ALA A 138 -8.54 29.21 11.58
N GLN A 139 -8.07 30.01 12.54
CA GLN A 139 -7.43 29.75 13.85
C GLN A 139 -6.52 28.54 14.10
N ARG A 140 -5.40 28.88 14.77
CA ARG A 140 -4.48 28.02 15.52
C ARG A 140 -5.22 27.07 16.46
N SER A 141 -5.40 25.83 16.03
CA SER A 141 -5.41 24.67 16.92
C SER A 141 -4.52 23.59 16.31
N GLN A 142 -3.47 23.24 17.05
CA GLN A 142 -2.54 22.14 16.74
C GLN A 142 -3.18 20.81 17.18
N THR A 143 -4.21 20.37 16.47
CA THR A 143 -4.64 18.97 16.56
C THR A 143 -4.41 18.29 15.23
N SER A 144 -3.65 17.20 15.30
CA SER A 144 -3.19 16.30 14.25
C SER A 144 -4.35 15.56 13.58
N GLY A 145 -5.18 16.27 12.82
CA GLY A 145 -6.22 15.65 12.01
C GLY A 145 -5.64 14.81 10.87
N HIS A 146 -6.33 13.73 10.51
CA HIS A 146 -6.13 13.08 9.21
C HIS A 146 -6.43 14.07 8.08
N GLN A 147 -5.86 13.89 6.89
CA GLN A 147 -6.14 14.77 5.75
C GLN A 147 -7.33 14.23 4.95
N LEU A 148 -7.32 12.91 4.73
CA LEU A 148 -8.40 12.17 4.08
C LEU A 148 -8.89 11.05 4.99
N LEU A 149 -10.18 10.80 4.95
CA LEU A 149 -10.83 9.67 5.58
C LEU A 149 -11.51 8.84 4.48
N ILE A 150 -11.39 7.52 4.59
CA ILE A 150 -12.12 6.58 3.76
C ILE A 150 -13.04 5.82 4.69
N GLU A 151 -14.35 6.05 4.57
CA GLU A 151 -15.37 5.43 5.41
C GLU A 151 -16.27 4.55 4.56
N GLY A 152 -16.39 3.29 4.95
CA GLY A 152 -16.91 2.27 4.06
C GLY A 152 -17.34 0.99 4.72
N SER A 153 -17.53 -0.03 3.88
CA SER A 153 -17.97 -1.35 4.29
C SER A 153 -17.22 -2.44 3.52
N VAL A 154 -16.98 -3.55 4.21
CA VAL A 154 -16.45 -4.79 3.65
C VAL A 154 -17.60 -5.74 3.39
N PHE A 155 -17.61 -6.33 2.20
CA PHE A 155 -18.56 -7.32 1.74
C PHE A 155 -17.83 -8.60 1.37
N GLY A 156 -18.45 -9.75 1.61
CA GLY A 156 -17.99 -11.04 1.10
C GLY A 156 -18.96 -11.56 0.05
N ILE A 157 -18.44 -11.98 -1.10
CA ILE A 157 -19.21 -12.61 -2.19
C ILE A 157 -18.76 -14.07 -2.29
N GLY A 158 -19.66 -15.02 -2.02
CA GLY A 158 -19.29 -16.44 -1.91
C GLY A 158 -18.26 -16.68 -0.80
N SER A 159 -17.34 -17.62 -1.02
CA SER A 159 -16.22 -17.94 -0.13
C SER A 159 -14.91 -17.23 -0.50
N ASP A 160 -14.82 -16.71 -1.72
CA ASP A 160 -13.53 -16.43 -2.35
C ASP A 160 -13.31 -14.93 -2.65
N TRP A 161 -14.31 -14.08 -2.41
CA TRP A 161 -14.22 -12.66 -2.73
C TRP A 161 -14.46 -11.78 -1.51
N LEU A 162 -13.55 -10.84 -1.32
CA LEU A 162 -13.75 -9.68 -0.45
C LEU A 162 -13.83 -8.43 -1.31
N VAL A 163 -14.89 -7.65 -1.11
CA VAL A 163 -15.09 -6.37 -1.77
C VAL A 163 -15.18 -5.29 -0.70
N ARG A 164 -14.31 -4.28 -0.76
CA ARG A 164 -14.34 -3.12 0.13
C ARG A 164 -14.79 -1.92 -0.68
N ALA A 165 -15.76 -1.16 -0.18
CA ALA A 165 -16.21 0.07 -0.81
C ALA A 165 -16.30 1.17 0.23
N GLY A 166 -15.73 2.34 -0.07
CA GLY A 166 -15.66 3.45 0.87
C GLY A 166 -15.76 4.80 0.19
N ILE A 167 -16.32 5.76 0.90
CA ILE A 167 -16.38 7.16 0.51
C ILE A 167 -15.06 7.82 0.89
N VAL A 168 -14.42 8.48 -0.07
CA VAL A 168 -13.23 9.29 0.17
C VAL A 168 -13.68 10.70 0.52
N SER A 169 -13.36 11.18 1.72
CA SER A 169 -13.68 12.54 2.14
C SER A 169 -12.46 13.25 2.72
N MET A 170 -12.43 14.57 2.55
CA MET A 170 -11.42 15.43 3.19
C MET A 170 -11.85 15.76 4.61
N THR A 171 -10.87 16.06 5.46
CA THR A 171 -11.15 16.66 6.76
C THR A 171 -11.80 18.03 6.59
N GLY A 172 -13.10 18.08 6.84
CA GLY A 172 -14.00 19.16 6.44
C GLY A 172 -15.31 18.67 5.80
N GLY A 173 -15.41 17.37 5.51
CA GLY A 173 -16.63 16.72 5.00
C GLY A 173 -16.82 16.81 3.48
N GLU A 174 -15.87 17.40 2.76
CA GLU A 174 -15.91 17.45 1.30
C GLU A 174 -15.65 16.06 0.71
N MET A 175 -16.61 15.54 -0.06
CA MET A 175 -16.51 14.25 -0.74
C MET A 175 -15.61 14.35 -1.98
N LYS A 176 -14.65 13.42 -2.12
CA LYS A 176 -13.75 13.27 -3.29
C LYS A 176 -14.05 11.98 -4.08
N GLY A 177 -15.30 11.54 -4.04
CA GLY A 177 -15.79 10.32 -4.68
C GLY A 177 -15.65 9.08 -3.81
N MET A 178 -15.47 7.92 -4.45
CA MET A 178 -15.44 6.62 -3.80
C MET A 178 -14.27 5.75 -4.24
N LEU A 179 -13.90 4.83 -3.36
CA LEU A 179 -12.86 3.84 -3.56
C LEU A 179 -13.49 2.45 -3.45
N LEU A 180 -13.15 1.58 -4.38
CA LEU A 180 -13.59 0.19 -4.41
C LEU A 180 -12.35 -0.70 -4.54
N GLU A 181 -12.23 -1.68 -3.66
CA GLU A 181 -11.19 -2.68 -3.71
C GLU A 181 -11.84 -4.06 -3.81
N ALA A 182 -11.40 -4.86 -4.76
CA ALA A 182 -11.78 -6.27 -4.88
C ALA A 182 -10.55 -7.12 -4.63
N GLU A 183 -10.69 -8.10 -3.75
CA GLU A 183 -9.66 -9.05 -3.40
C GLU A 183 -10.21 -10.45 -3.65
N TYR A 184 -9.52 -11.19 -4.52
CA TYR A 184 -9.74 -12.61 -4.68
C TYR A 184 -8.88 -13.37 -3.67
N LEU A 185 -9.55 -14.15 -2.84
CA LEU A 185 -8.97 -15.10 -1.91
C LEU A 185 -8.81 -16.43 -2.65
N PRO A 186 -7.58 -16.85 -2.95
CA PRO A 186 -7.20 -18.17 -2.44
C PRO A 186 -5.72 -18.31 -2.01
N LEU A 187 -5.53 -19.32 -1.15
CA LEU A 187 -4.30 -20.05 -0.80
C LEU A 187 -3.50 -20.52 -2.06
N PRO A 188 -2.24 -20.99 -1.94
CA PRO A 188 -1.18 -20.83 -2.93
C PRO A 188 -1.48 -21.42 -4.31
N GLY A 189 -1.09 -20.69 -5.38
CA GLY A 189 -0.98 -21.26 -6.72
C GLY A 189 -1.73 -20.55 -7.84
N LEU A 190 -2.45 -19.46 -7.57
CA LEU A 190 -3.08 -18.70 -8.64
C LEU A 190 -2.03 -17.88 -9.41
N ASN A 191 -1.37 -18.52 -10.38
CA ASN A 191 -0.61 -17.84 -11.43
C ASN A 191 -1.60 -17.21 -12.42
N VAL A 192 -2.36 -16.20 -11.97
CA VAL A 192 -2.94 -15.26 -12.93
C VAL A 192 -1.78 -14.38 -13.33
N GLY A 193 -1.05 -14.82 -14.35
CA GLY A 193 -0.04 -13.98 -14.97
C GLY A 193 -0.69 -12.64 -15.27
N PRO A 194 -0.10 -11.51 -14.84
CA PRO A 194 -0.63 -10.21 -15.20
C PRO A 194 -0.77 -10.18 -16.73
N ALA A 195 -1.84 -9.57 -17.23
CA ALA A 195 -1.80 -9.08 -18.61
C ALA A 195 -0.56 -8.17 -18.75
N ALA A 196 -0.09 -7.89 -19.96
CA ALA A 196 1.16 -7.13 -20.18
C ALA A 196 1.21 -5.74 -19.48
N ASP A 197 0.07 -5.27 -18.95
CA ASP A 197 -0.15 -4.04 -18.20
C ASP A 197 -0.30 -4.21 -16.66
N GLY A 198 -0.11 -5.41 -16.10
CA GLY A 198 -0.26 -5.65 -14.66
C GLY A 198 -1.71 -5.81 -14.19
N THR A 199 -2.70 -5.75 -15.09
CA THR A 199 -4.12 -5.87 -14.76
C THR A 199 -4.57 -7.34 -14.80
N SER A 200 -5.53 -7.70 -13.95
CA SER A 200 -6.26 -8.97 -14.08
C SER A 200 -7.64 -8.70 -14.62
N GLU A 201 -7.95 -9.26 -15.78
CA GLU A 201 -9.28 -9.17 -16.40
C GLU A 201 -10.39 -9.64 -15.46
N LEU A 202 -10.09 -10.62 -14.59
CA LEU A 202 -11.05 -11.11 -13.60
C LEU A 202 -11.42 -10.02 -12.59
N LEU A 203 -10.41 -9.30 -12.08
CA LEU A 203 -10.63 -8.22 -11.12
C LEU A 203 -11.33 -7.03 -11.76
N SER A 204 -10.92 -6.64 -12.97
CA SER A 204 -11.57 -5.54 -13.68
C SER A 204 -13.04 -5.88 -13.95
N ASN A 205 -13.33 -7.09 -14.43
CA ASN A 205 -14.70 -7.51 -14.69
C ASN A 205 -15.55 -7.53 -13.42
N LEU A 206 -14.99 -8.01 -12.29
CA LEU A 206 -15.70 -7.97 -11.02
C LEU A 206 -15.95 -6.53 -10.56
N LEU A 207 -14.93 -5.67 -10.54
CA LEU A 207 -15.05 -4.27 -10.14
C LEU A 207 -16.08 -3.53 -10.97
N THR A 208 -16.07 -3.73 -12.30
CA THR A 208 -17.08 -3.17 -13.21
C THR A 208 -18.48 -3.71 -12.92
N SER A 209 -18.62 -5.00 -12.57
CA SER A 209 -19.93 -5.58 -12.24
C SER A 209 -20.49 -5.15 -10.88
N VAL A 210 -19.62 -4.78 -9.94
CA VAL A 210 -19.99 -4.29 -8.61
C VAL A 210 -20.42 -2.83 -8.67
N LEU A 211 -19.86 -2.05 -9.59
CA LEU A 211 -20.28 -0.68 -9.83
C LEU A 211 -21.73 -0.66 -10.33
N PRO A 212 -22.62 0.12 -9.72
CA PRO A 212 -23.98 0.28 -10.21
C PRO A 212 -23.94 0.92 -11.60
N ASN A 213 -24.86 0.52 -12.48
CA ASN A 213 -24.98 1.08 -13.82
C ASN A 213 -25.53 2.51 -13.74
N VAL A 214 -24.64 3.46 -13.46
CA VAL A 214 -24.95 4.88 -13.31
C VAL A 214 -24.48 5.62 -14.58
N PRO A 215 -25.35 6.38 -15.24
CA PRO A 215 -24.95 7.19 -16.38
C PRO A 215 -23.88 8.20 -15.96
N ASP A 216 -22.89 8.45 -16.83
CA ASP A 216 -21.79 9.37 -16.61
C ASP A 216 -20.83 9.04 -15.45
N ALA A 217 -20.81 7.79 -14.97
CA ALA A 217 -19.86 7.35 -13.95
C ALA A 217 -18.41 7.42 -14.46
N LYS A 218 -17.59 8.28 -13.84
CA LYS A 218 -16.15 8.40 -14.11
C LYS A 218 -15.41 7.42 -13.22
N THR A 219 -15.13 6.25 -13.78
CA THR A 219 -14.44 5.15 -13.08
C THR A 219 -13.05 4.97 -13.64
N VAL A 220 -12.07 4.80 -12.75
CA VAL A 220 -10.66 4.59 -13.09
C VAL A 220 -10.20 3.33 -12.38
N ALA A 221 -9.81 2.32 -13.16
CA ALA A 221 -9.12 1.15 -12.61
C ALA A 221 -7.68 1.53 -12.28
N VAL A 222 -7.24 1.23 -11.08
CA VAL A 222 -5.88 1.47 -10.62
C VAL A 222 -5.16 0.14 -10.60
N THR A 223 -4.13 0.03 -11.43
CA THR A 223 -3.23 -1.11 -11.47
C THR A 223 -1.82 -0.66 -11.20
N ILE A 224 -1.09 -1.51 -10.48
CA ILE A 224 0.32 -1.31 -10.16
C ILE A 224 1.05 -2.52 -10.72
N SER A 225 2.10 -2.26 -11.49
CA SER A 225 2.98 -3.32 -11.99
C SER A 225 3.73 -3.99 -10.83
N GLU A 226 4.00 -5.29 -10.93
CA GLU A 226 4.80 -5.99 -9.91
C GLU A 226 6.19 -5.36 -9.74
N ALA A 227 6.79 -4.83 -10.81
CA ALA A 227 8.06 -4.12 -10.74
C ALA A 227 8.03 -2.89 -9.82
N GLN A 228 6.95 -2.10 -9.86
CA GLN A 228 6.76 -0.95 -8.95
C GLN A 228 6.57 -1.39 -7.50
N TRP A 229 5.96 -2.55 -7.28
CA TRP A 229 5.78 -3.12 -5.96
C TRP A 229 7.08 -3.67 -5.39
N ASP A 230 7.82 -4.41 -6.20
CA ASP A 230 9.11 -4.98 -5.83
C ASP A 230 10.08 -3.88 -5.41
N ASP A 231 10.17 -2.79 -6.18
CA ASP A 231 11.01 -1.62 -5.87
C ASP A 231 10.77 -1.04 -4.47
N VAL A 232 9.55 -1.18 -3.96
CA VAL A 232 9.09 -0.56 -2.72
C VAL A 232 9.22 -1.48 -1.51
N LEU A 233 9.27 -2.80 -1.72
CA LEU A 233 9.43 -3.81 -0.68
C LEU A 233 10.84 -3.91 -0.10
N TRP A 234 11.69 -2.91 -0.29
CA TRP A 234 13.03 -2.96 0.28
C TRP A 234 12.98 -2.90 1.80
N ASP A 235 13.31 -4.01 2.44
CA ASP A 235 13.68 -4.06 3.84
C ASP A 235 15.14 -4.53 3.93
N ARG A 236 16.03 -3.59 4.27
CA ARG A 236 17.46 -3.85 4.46
C ARG A 236 17.68 -4.93 5.52
N GLU A 237 16.85 -4.98 6.57
CA GLU A 237 17.00 -5.97 7.63
C GLU A 237 16.57 -7.36 7.16
N GLU A 238 15.57 -7.45 6.29
CA GLU A 238 15.10 -8.72 5.72
C GLU A 238 16.10 -9.27 4.69
N GLU A 239 16.75 -8.41 3.90
CA GLU A 239 17.82 -8.79 2.97
C GLU A 239 19.07 -9.25 3.75
N GLU A 240 19.52 -8.50 4.75
CA GLU A 240 20.64 -8.90 5.61
C GLU A 240 20.33 -10.20 6.40
N LYS A 241 19.08 -10.42 6.78
CA LYS A 241 18.66 -11.67 7.44
C LYS A 241 18.60 -12.84 6.47
N ALA A 242 18.09 -12.63 5.26
CA ALA A 242 18.09 -13.65 4.21
C ALA A 242 19.52 -14.03 3.79
N GLU A 243 20.43 -13.05 3.67
CA GLU A 243 21.84 -13.31 3.41
C GLU A 243 22.51 -14.09 4.55
N LYS A 244 22.19 -13.76 5.81
CA LYS A 244 22.67 -14.52 6.98
C LYS A 244 22.09 -15.93 7.02
N GLU A 245 20.81 -16.11 6.70
CA GLU A 245 20.17 -17.44 6.65
C GLU A 245 20.74 -18.30 5.52
N VAL A 246 21.01 -17.72 4.34
CA VAL A 246 21.67 -18.41 3.23
C VAL A 246 23.14 -18.72 3.55
N ALA A 247 23.84 -17.81 4.24
CA ALA A 247 25.20 -18.06 4.72
C ALA A 247 25.22 -19.19 5.77
N GLN A 248 24.30 -19.18 6.72
CA GLN A 248 24.16 -20.24 7.74
C GLN A 248 23.73 -21.58 7.12
N ALA A 249 22.86 -21.58 6.11
CA ALA A 249 22.48 -22.79 5.40
C ALA A 249 23.68 -23.39 4.64
N LYS A 250 24.47 -22.55 3.96
CA LYS A 250 25.71 -22.97 3.30
C LYS A 250 26.76 -23.48 4.28
N GLU A 251 26.88 -22.88 5.46
CA GLU A 251 27.77 -23.34 6.54
C GLU A 251 27.32 -24.69 7.11
N ARG A 252 26.01 -24.93 7.25
CA ARG A 252 25.47 -26.24 7.67
C ARG A 252 25.71 -27.33 6.63
N GLU A 253 25.54 -27.03 5.34
CA GLU A 253 25.87 -27.95 4.25
C GLU A 253 27.37 -28.27 4.17
N THR A 254 28.25 -27.35 4.56
CA THR A 254 29.70 -27.60 4.56
C THR A 254 30.21 -28.31 5.82
N ASN A 255 29.47 -28.26 6.94
CA ASN A 255 29.86 -28.90 8.20
C ASN A 255 29.32 -30.33 8.41
N GLY A 256 28.53 -30.87 7.49
CA GLY A 256 28.22 -32.32 7.46
C GLY A 256 27.52 -32.88 8.71
N GLU A 257 26.76 -32.06 9.44
CA GLU A 257 25.94 -32.51 10.56
C GLU A 257 24.49 -32.78 10.09
N ASP A 258 24.29 -33.83 9.30
CA ASP A 258 22.97 -34.40 9.01
C ASP A 258 22.88 -35.81 9.62
N ASP A 259 22.67 -35.86 10.93
CA ASP A 259 22.20 -37.05 11.65
C ASP A 259 20.91 -36.67 12.42
N ASP A 260 19.82 -36.39 11.71
CA ASP A 260 18.47 -36.43 12.29
C ASP A 260 17.43 -36.90 11.25
N VAL A 261 17.39 -38.23 11.08
CA VAL A 261 16.53 -39.02 10.18
C VAL A 261 15.12 -39.25 10.76
N PHE A 262 14.59 -38.35 11.62
CA PHE A 262 13.25 -38.53 12.18
C PHE A 262 12.48 -37.23 12.41
N VAL A 263 11.82 -36.71 11.36
CA VAL A 263 10.60 -35.90 11.51
C VAL A 263 9.52 -36.44 10.57
N TYR A 264 8.80 -37.46 11.03
CA TYR A 264 7.50 -37.84 10.47
C TYR A 264 6.40 -37.23 11.36
N GLY A 265 5.54 -36.37 10.80
CA GLY A 265 4.32 -35.92 11.50
C GLY A 265 3.87 -34.46 11.33
N VAL A 266 4.19 -33.77 10.22
CA VAL A 266 3.61 -32.43 9.90
C VAL A 266 3.04 -32.39 8.49
N GLU A 267 2.40 -33.48 8.06
CA GLU A 267 1.53 -33.45 6.88
C GLU A 267 0.17 -32.87 7.32
N ASP A 268 -0.06 -31.60 6.97
CA ASP A 268 -1.33 -30.83 7.01
C ASP A 268 -1.25 -29.43 7.66
N ILE A 269 -0.05 -28.86 7.80
CA ILE A 269 0.07 -27.39 7.92
C ILE A 269 0.53 -26.88 6.55
N PRO A 270 -0.29 -26.13 5.79
CA PRO A 270 0.17 -25.47 4.58
C PRO A 270 1.35 -24.58 4.95
N LEU A 271 2.56 -25.00 4.60
CA LEU A 271 3.76 -24.18 4.71
C LEU A 271 3.47 -22.88 3.95
N LYS A 272 3.46 -21.74 4.66
CA LYS A 272 3.39 -20.42 4.04
C LYS A 272 4.45 -20.36 2.95
N ARG A 273 4.05 -20.34 1.69
CA ARG A 273 5.01 -20.22 0.58
C ARG A 273 5.42 -18.75 0.48
N ARG A 274 6.70 -18.51 0.20
CA ARG A 274 7.22 -17.17 -0.13
C ARG A 274 6.37 -16.60 -1.28
N GLY A 275 5.58 -15.56 -1.00
CA GLY A 275 4.58 -15.00 -1.94
C GLY A 275 3.11 -15.15 -1.53
N ASP A 276 2.78 -15.83 -0.43
CA ASP A 276 1.42 -15.81 0.14
C ASP A 276 1.23 -14.60 1.07
N TRP A 277 0.76 -13.49 0.49
CA TRP A 277 0.39 -12.26 1.18
C TRP A 277 -0.78 -12.54 2.15
N THR A 278 -0.48 -12.76 3.43
CA THR A 278 -1.49 -12.99 4.47
C THR A 278 -1.30 -12.00 5.61
N GLY A 279 -2.39 -11.55 6.23
CA GLY A 279 -2.34 -10.58 7.32
C GLY A 279 -1.73 -9.24 6.89
N VAL A 280 -0.63 -8.84 7.54
CA VAL A 280 -0.03 -7.51 7.38
C VAL A 280 0.51 -7.27 5.97
N ASP A 281 1.08 -8.27 5.31
CA ASP A 281 1.64 -8.10 3.95
C ASP A 281 0.56 -7.83 2.90
N ARG A 282 -0.61 -8.43 3.08
CA ARG A 282 -1.79 -8.14 2.27
C ARG A 282 -2.21 -6.68 2.47
N ASP A 283 -2.32 -6.27 3.72
CA ASP A 283 -2.73 -4.90 4.08
C ASP A 283 -1.68 -3.88 3.59
N ARG A 284 -0.39 -4.26 3.56
CA ARG A 284 0.72 -3.47 2.98
C ARG A 284 0.48 -3.23 1.49
N ARG A 285 0.18 -4.27 0.71
CA ARG A 285 -0.12 -4.14 -0.73
C ARG A 285 -1.36 -3.26 -0.98
N SER A 286 -2.42 -3.49 -0.21
CA SER A 286 -3.65 -2.67 -0.27
C SER A 286 -3.32 -1.20 0.00
N ALA A 287 -2.61 -0.90 1.09
CA ALA A 287 -2.23 0.46 1.44
C ALA A 287 -1.40 1.14 0.35
N PHE A 288 -0.46 0.42 -0.27
CA PHE A 288 0.34 0.95 -1.37
C PHE A 288 -0.50 1.32 -2.60
N LEU A 289 -1.43 0.44 -3.00
CA LEU A 289 -2.39 0.70 -4.08
C LEU A 289 -3.21 1.96 -3.81
N ILE A 290 -3.72 2.10 -2.59
CA ILE A 290 -4.57 3.22 -2.19
C ILE A 290 -3.79 4.53 -2.18
N ILE A 291 -2.59 4.56 -1.60
CA ILE A 291 -1.74 5.76 -1.61
C ILE A 291 -1.40 6.14 -3.06
N GLY A 292 -1.01 5.17 -3.89
CA GLY A 292 -0.71 5.40 -5.31
C GLY A 292 -1.88 5.98 -6.08
N ALA A 293 -3.09 5.43 -5.91
CA ALA A 293 -4.32 5.93 -6.53
C ALA A 293 -4.58 7.40 -6.18
N LEU A 294 -4.62 7.72 -4.88
CA LEU A 294 -4.94 9.05 -4.40
C LEU A 294 -3.87 10.09 -4.80
N LYS A 295 -2.60 9.68 -4.85
CA LYS A 295 -1.49 10.50 -5.34
C LYS A 295 -1.60 10.79 -6.83
N SER A 296 -1.95 9.79 -7.65
CA SER A 296 -2.08 9.96 -9.11
C SER A 296 -3.19 10.96 -9.49
N GLU A 297 -4.21 11.10 -8.65
CA GLU A 297 -5.29 12.07 -8.81
C GLU A 297 -4.96 13.46 -8.23
N GLY A 298 -3.79 13.64 -7.61
CA GLY A 298 -3.40 14.91 -6.97
C GLY A 298 -4.22 15.26 -5.72
N ILE A 299 -4.81 14.25 -5.06
CA ILE A 299 -5.60 14.43 -3.83
C ILE A 299 -4.70 14.35 -2.59
N LEU A 300 -3.50 13.76 -2.70
CA LEU A 300 -2.49 13.69 -1.64
C LEU A 300 -1.39 14.74 -1.75
#